data_AF-A0A3D1ZV67-F1
#
_entry.id   AF-A0A3D1ZV67-F1
#
_cell.length_a   1.000
_cell.length_b   1.000
_cell.length_c   1.000
_cell.angle_alpha   90.00
_cell.angle_beta   90.00
_cell.angle_gamma   90.00
#
_symmetry.space_group_name_H-M   'P 1'
#
loop_
_entity.id
_entity.type
_entity.pdbx_description
1 polymer ?
#
loop_
_entity_poly.entity_id
_entity_poly.type
_entity_poly.pdbx_seq_one_letter_code
_entity_poly.pdbx_strand_id
1 'polypeptide(L)'
;MSKSLGNFFTIREVLAKYPAEVVRYLLTASHYRSQIDYSEDSLVEAQSGLERFYTALLDVPVAQVPALQGEYVERFNAAMDDDLNSREALAVLFDMAREVNILKRDDLASASFLASQLKALGNVLGLLMQDPVDFLRGEAADGSLADAEIDDLM
;
A
#
# COMPACT_ATOMS: atom_id res chain seq x y z
N MET A 1 5.01 22.05 7.82
CA MET A 1 6.48 21.99 7.97
C MET A 1 7.10 23.35 7.63
N SER A 2 8.00 23.87 8.45
CA SER A 2 8.68 25.14 8.18
C SER A 2 10.18 24.99 8.40
N LYS A 3 10.99 25.46 7.44
CA LYS A 3 12.45 25.54 7.58
C LYS A 3 12.89 26.38 8.79
N SER A 4 12.09 27.37 9.20
CA SER A 4 12.39 28.23 10.35
C SER A 4 12.15 27.55 11.71
N LEU A 5 11.35 26.49 11.76
CA LEU A 5 11.03 25.74 12.98
C LEU A 5 11.94 24.52 13.19
N GLY A 6 12.93 24.29 12.30
CA GLY A 6 13.85 23.15 12.40
C GLY A 6 13.25 21.78 12.11
N ASN A 7 11.94 21.70 11.84
CA ASN A 7 11.21 20.47 11.55
C ASN A 7 10.84 20.40 10.05
N PHE A 8 11.86 20.15 9.22
CA PHE A 8 11.76 20.04 7.77
C PHE A 8 12.66 18.91 7.30
N PHE A 9 12.10 17.98 6.52
CA PHE A 9 12.83 16.90 5.87
C PHE A 9 12.69 17.05 4.36
N THR A 10 13.78 16.81 3.64
CA THR A 10 13.76 16.71 2.19
C THR A 10 13.27 15.34 1.76
N ILE A 11 12.60 15.27 0.60
CA ILE A 11 12.20 13.99 0.01
C ILE A 11 13.41 13.03 -0.12
N ARG A 12 14.61 13.55 -0.43
CA ARG A 12 15.83 12.73 -0.53
C ARG A 12 16.21 12.07 0.80
N GLU A 13 16.08 12.78 1.92
CA GLU A 13 16.37 12.23 3.25
C GLU A 13 15.35 11.15 3.64
N VAL A 14 14.07 11.35 3.29
CA VAL A 14 13.02 10.36 3.57
C VAL A 14 13.19 9.12 2.72
N LEU A 15 13.43 9.29 1.42
CA LEU A 15 13.63 8.18 0.48
C LEU A 15 14.91 7.37 0.74
N ALA A 16 15.86 7.92 1.52
CA ALA A 16 17.02 7.16 1.97
C ALA A 16 16.68 6.15 3.08
N LYS A 17 15.51 6.28 3.72
CA LYS A 17 15.08 5.43 4.84
C LYS A 17 13.83 4.61 4.54
N TYR A 18 12.92 5.15 3.74
CA TYR A 18 11.62 4.56 3.45
C TYR A 18 11.42 4.37 1.95
N PRO A 19 10.78 3.26 1.52
CA PRO A 19 10.40 3.08 0.13
C PRO A 19 9.52 4.25 -0.35
N ALA A 20 9.68 4.63 -1.62
CA ALA A 20 8.92 5.75 -2.20
C ALA A 20 7.40 5.57 -2.10
N GLU A 21 6.94 4.32 -2.16
CA GLU A 21 5.53 3.99 -2.06
C GLU A 21 4.97 4.15 -0.64
N VAL A 22 5.77 3.95 0.41
CA VAL A 22 5.39 4.25 1.80
C VAL A 22 5.15 5.75 1.97
N VAL A 23 6.04 6.57 1.41
CA VAL A 23 5.87 8.03 1.42
C VAL A 23 4.61 8.45 0.65
N ARG A 24 4.35 7.83 -0.51
CA ARG A 24 3.12 8.10 -1.28
C ARG A 24 1.87 7.65 -0.53
N TYR A 25 1.90 6.52 0.16
CA TYR A 25 0.81 6.06 1.00
C TYR A 25 0.50 7.06 2.10
N LEU A 26 1.51 7.56 2.83
CA LEU A 26 1.33 8.60 3.85
C LEU A 26 0.61 9.83 3.28
N LEU A 27 1.02 10.29 2.10
CA LEU A 27 0.44 11.47 1.45
C LEU A 27 -1.00 11.25 0.97
N THR A 28 -1.35 10.01 0.62
CA THR A 28 -2.70 9.65 0.12
C THR A 28 -3.64 9.19 1.24
N ALA A 29 -3.12 8.83 2.41
CA ALA A 29 -3.90 8.41 3.57
C ALA A 29 -4.73 9.54 4.23
N SER A 30 -4.43 10.80 3.87
CA SER A 30 -5.17 11.97 4.31
C SER A 30 -5.82 12.69 3.12
N HIS A 31 -6.98 13.29 3.36
CA HIS A 31 -7.63 14.13 2.36
C HIS A 31 -6.70 15.25 1.92
N TYR A 32 -6.59 15.53 0.61
CA TYR A 32 -5.59 16.45 0.06
C TYR A 32 -5.71 17.89 0.58
N ARG A 33 -6.90 18.28 1.05
CA ARG A 33 -7.20 19.60 1.65
C ARG A 33 -6.91 19.67 3.16
N SER A 34 -6.59 18.54 3.79
CA SER A 34 -6.26 18.47 5.22
C SER A 34 -4.77 18.74 5.43
N GLN A 35 -4.43 19.24 6.61
CA GLN A 35 -3.04 19.33 7.03
C GLN A 35 -2.51 17.91 7.23
N ILE A 36 -1.37 17.60 6.62
CA ILE A 36 -0.68 16.32 6.82
C ILE A 36 0.35 16.54 7.93
N ASP A 37 0.17 15.83 9.02
CA ASP A 37 1.15 15.76 10.11
C ASP A 37 2.18 14.70 9.76
N TYR A 38 3.33 15.16 9.27
CA TYR A 38 4.47 14.31 8.97
C TYR A 38 5.31 14.08 10.23
N SER A 39 5.55 12.82 10.55
CA SER A 39 6.50 12.34 11.56
C SER A 39 7.11 11.00 11.15
N GLU A 40 8.19 10.58 11.79
CA GLU A 40 8.74 9.22 11.61
C GLU A 40 7.68 8.17 11.97
N ASP A 41 6.92 8.37 13.06
CA ASP A 41 5.83 7.48 13.47
C ASP A 41 4.76 7.33 12.37
N SER A 42 4.40 8.44 11.70
CA SER A 42 3.44 8.39 10.59
C SER A 42 3.93 7.59 9.39
N LEU A 43 5.26 7.54 9.16
CA LEU A 43 5.85 6.71 8.10
C LEU A 43 5.89 5.23 8.49
N VAL A 44 6.14 4.91 9.76
CA VAL A 44 6.05 3.55 10.28
C VAL A 44 4.61 3.04 10.15
N GLU A 45 3.62 3.83 10.54
CA GLU A 45 2.21 3.48 10.37
C GLU A 45 1.83 3.33 8.89
N ALA A 46 2.33 4.22 8.02
CA ALA A 46 2.15 4.12 6.58
C ALA A 46 2.72 2.82 6.00
N GLN A 47 3.92 2.44 6.44
CA GLN A 47 4.56 1.20 6.02
C GLN A 47 3.73 -0.01 6.46
N SER A 48 3.33 -0.08 7.73
CA SER A 48 2.48 -1.18 8.22
C SER A 48 1.12 -1.24 7.50
N GLY A 49 0.54 -0.10 7.15
CA GLY A 49 -0.68 -0.04 6.34
C GLY A 49 -0.47 -0.65 4.95
N LEU A 50 0.64 -0.32 4.30
CA LEU A 50 0.98 -0.81 2.96
C LEU A 50 1.36 -2.30 2.96
N GLU A 51 2.10 -2.77 3.97
CA GLU A 51 2.43 -4.19 4.17
C GLU A 51 1.19 -5.08 4.27
N ARG A 52 0.09 -4.58 4.84
CA ARG A 52 -1.19 -5.31 4.92
C ARG A 52 -1.80 -5.54 3.54
N PHE A 53 -1.70 -4.57 2.63
CA PHE A 53 -2.14 -4.76 1.25
C PHE A 53 -1.27 -5.77 0.53
N TYR A 54 0.05 -5.63 0.62
CA TYR A 54 0.96 -6.56 -0.04
C TYR A 54 0.85 -7.98 0.50
N THR A 55 0.62 -8.16 1.80
CA THR A 55 0.32 -9.48 2.40
C THR A 55 -0.96 -10.10 1.82
N ALA A 56 -2.00 -9.29 1.57
CA ALA A 56 -3.21 -9.79 0.94
C ALA A 56 -2.96 -10.25 -0.51
N LEU A 57 -2.11 -9.53 -1.24
CA LEU A 57 -1.75 -9.85 -2.63
C LEU A 57 -0.72 -10.98 -2.75
N LEU A 58 0.04 -11.27 -1.70
CA LEU A 58 1.06 -12.31 -1.68
C LEU A 58 0.45 -13.69 -2.02
N ASP A 59 1.11 -14.49 -2.85
CA ASP A 59 0.67 -15.82 -3.28
C ASP A 59 -0.72 -15.88 -3.93
N VAL A 60 -1.21 -14.75 -4.47
CA VAL A 60 -2.46 -14.69 -5.24
C VAL A 60 -2.17 -14.28 -6.67
N PRO A 61 -2.59 -15.06 -7.69
CA PRO A 61 -2.46 -14.64 -9.08
C PRO A 61 -3.24 -13.35 -9.33
N VAL A 62 -2.59 -12.35 -9.93
CA VAL A 62 -3.21 -11.07 -10.27
C VAL A 62 -3.18 -10.86 -11.78
N ALA A 63 -4.34 -10.64 -12.38
CA ALA A 63 -4.46 -10.25 -13.77
C ALA A 63 -3.96 -8.82 -13.99
N GLN A 64 -3.23 -8.57 -15.07
CA GLN A 64 -2.73 -7.23 -15.41
C GLN A 64 -3.87 -6.25 -15.76
N VAL A 65 -4.95 -6.76 -16.38
CA VAL A 65 -6.12 -5.98 -16.77
C VAL A 65 -7.37 -6.70 -16.26
N PRO A 66 -7.81 -6.44 -15.01
CA PRO A 66 -9.03 -7.03 -14.48
C PRO A 66 -10.28 -6.36 -15.03
N ALA A 67 -11.40 -7.10 -15.04
CA ALA A 67 -12.71 -6.49 -15.11
C ALA A 67 -13.02 -5.80 -13.78
N LEU A 68 -13.23 -4.48 -13.80
CA LEU A 68 -13.63 -3.70 -12.64
C LEU A 68 -15.16 -3.72 -12.52
N GLN A 69 -15.68 -4.41 -11.51
CA GLN A 69 -17.11 -4.57 -11.29
C GLN A 69 -17.43 -4.91 -9.82
N GLY A 70 -18.69 -4.66 -9.45
CA GLY A 70 -19.23 -5.01 -8.14
C GLY A 70 -19.08 -3.89 -7.10
N GLU A 71 -19.59 -4.17 -5.91
CA GLU A 71 -19.82 -3.18 -4.85
C GLU A 71 -18.55 -2.40 -4.45
N TYR A 72 -17.40 -3.07 -4.37
CA TYR A 72 -16.15 -2.40 -3.98
C TYR A 72 -15.70 -1.35 -5.00
N VAL A 73 -15.87 -1.62 -6.30
CA VAL A 73 -15.53 -0.64 -7.35
C VAL A 73 -16.48 0.55 -7.30
N GLU A 74 -17.78 0.29 -7.09
CA GLU A 74 -18.79 1.36 -6.94
C GLU A 74 -18.51 2.23 -5.72
N ARG A 75 -18.21 1.63 -4.56
CA ARG A 75 -17.85 2.34 -3.33
C ARG A 75 -16.54 3.14 -3.48
N PHE A 76 -15.52 2.57 -4.12
CA PHE A 76 -14.26 3.26 -4.39
C PHE A 76 -14.48 4.47 -5.29
N ASN A 77 -15.23 4.30 -6.40
CA ASN A 77 -15.53 5.40 -7.31
C ASN A 77 -16.35 6.49 -6.62
N ALA A 78 -17.38 6.12 -5.84
CA ALA A 78 -18.16 7.09 -5.08
C ALA A 78 -17.30 7.91 -4.11
N ALA A 79 -16.34 7.27 -3.43
CA ALA A 79 -15.37 7.96 -2.57
C ALA A 79 -14.46 8.90 -3.37
N MET A 80 -13.96 8.48 -4.53
CA MET A 80 -13.10 9.32 -5.37
C MET A 80 -13.85 10.47 -6.04
N ASP A 81 -15.13 10.26 -6.40
CA ASP A 81 -16.02 11.30 -6.95
C ASP A 81 -16.40 12.36 -5.90
N ASP A 82 -16.35 12.00 -4.61
CA ASP A 82 -16.50 12.92 -3.48
C ASP A 82 -15.18 13.66 -3.17
N ASP A 83 -14.86 14.68 -3.97
CA ASP A 83 -13.67 15.54 -3.78
C ASP A 83 -12.36 14.75 -3.59
N LEU A 84 -12.14 13.67 -4.35
CA LEU A 84 -10.94 12.83 -4.23
C LEU A 84 -10.69 12.33 -2.80
N ASN A 85 -11.74 11.86 -2.11
CA ASN A 85 -11.66 11.35 -0.74
C ASN A 85 -10.90 10.02 -0.67
N SER A 86 -9.58 10.09 -0.80
CA SER A 86 -8.64 8.98 -0.78
C SER A 86 -8.66 8.21 0.54
N ARG A 87 -9.04 8.86 1.65
CA ARG A 87 -9.19 8.18 2.95
C ARG A 87 -10.31 7.15 2.91
N GLU A 88 -11.47 7.53 2.39
CA GLU A 88 -12.60 6.61 2.24
C GLU A 88 -12.28 5.54 1.18
N ALA A 89 -11.64 5.94 0.07
CA ALA A 89 -11.20 4.99 -0.95
C ALA A 89 -10.24 3.93 -0.37
N LEU A 90 -9.28 4.32 0.46
CA LEU A 90 -8.36 3.40 1.16
C LEU A 90 -9.09 2.47 2.13
N ALA A 91 -10.13 2.95 2.82
CA ALA A 91 -10.96 2.08 3.67
C ALA A 91 -11.64 0.98 2.85
N VAL A 92 -12.16 1.31 1.66
CA VAL A 92 -12.70 0.32 0.71
C VAL A 92 -11.63 -0.69 0.29
N LEU A 93 -10.42 -0.23 -0.03
CA LEU A 93 -9.31 -1.14 -0.37
C LEU A 93 -8.98 -2.08 0.81
N PHE A 94 -8.99 -1.59 2.06
CA PHE A 94 -8.73 -2.45 3.23
C PHE A 94 -9.81 -3.51 3.42
N ASP A 95 -11.06 -3.19 3.13
CA ASP A 95 -12.14 -4.17 3.13
C ASP A 95 -11.92 -5.24 2.06
N MET A 96 -11.51 -4.84 0.84
CA MET A 96 -11.13 -5.78 -0.22
C MET A 96 -9.96 -6.67 0.21
N ALA A 97 -8.91 -6.09 0.82
CA ALA A 97 -7.75 -6.85 1.28
C ALA A 97 -8.12 -7.88 2.36
N ARG A 98 -9.05 -7.54 3.25
CA ARG A 98 -9.60 -8.48 4.24
C ARG A 98 -10.31 -9.64 3.53
N GLU A 99 -11.16 -9.32 2.56
CA GLU A 99 -11.95 -10.32 1.83
C GLU A 99 -11.07 -11.23 0.97
N VAL A 100 -10.03 -10.69 0.32
CA VAL A 100 -9.01 -11.49 -0.38
C VAL A 100 -8.39 -12.50 0.57
N ASN A 101 -8.01 -12.11 1.78
CA ASN A 101 -7.42 -13.02 2.77
C ASN A 101 -8.36 -14.13 3.24
N ILE A 102 -9.67 -13.85 3.29
CA ILE A 102 -10.69 -14.86 3.59
C ILE A 102 -10.79 -15.84 2.41
N LEU A 103 -11.00 -15.32 1.20
CA LEU A 103 -11.17 -16.12 -0.01
C LEU A 103 -9.94 -16.96 -0.36
N LYS A 104 -8.73 -16.49 -0.08
CA LYS A 104 -7.46 -17.22 -0.32
C LYS A 104 -7.45 -18.64 0.24
N ARG A 105 -8.21 -18.90 1.31
CA ARG A 105 -8.24 -20.19 2.00
C ARG A 105 -9.15 -21.21 1.32
N ASP A 106 -10.25 -20.73 0.75
CA ASP A 106 -11.39 -21.56 0.36
C ASP A 106 -11.74 -21.46 -1.14
N ASP A 107 -11.48 -20.31 -1.77
CA ASP A 107 -11.77 -20.03 -3.18
C ASP A 107 -10.71 -19.10 -3.79
N LEU A 108 -9.63 -19.71 -4.28
CA LEU A 108 -8.52 -19.00 -4.91
C LEU A 108 -8.93 -18.26 -6.19
N ALA A 109 -9.96 -18.72 -6.91
CA ALA A 109 -10.40 -18.06 -8.13
C ALA A 109 -11.08 -16.72 -7.80
N SER A 110 -11.97 -16.71 -6.81
CA SER A 110 -12.58 -15.47 -6.31
C SER A 110 -11.55 -14.56 -5.65
N ALA A 111 -10.59 -15.11 -4.90
CA ALA A 111 -9.49 -14.33 -4.33
C ALA A 111 -8.65 -13.65 -5.41
N SER A 112 -8.29 -14.38 -6.48
CA SER A 112 -7.54 -13.85 -7.62
C SER A 112 -8.31 -12.74 -8.35
N PHE A 113 -9.61 -12.93 -8.56
CA PHE A 113 -10.46 -11.92 -9.16
C PHE A 113 -10.49 -10.64 -8.32
N LEU A 114 -10.74 -10.75 -7.01
CA LEU A 114 -10.81 -9.59 -6.12
C LEU A 114 -9.45 -8.92 -5.91
N ALA A 115 -8.37 -9.70 -5.77
CA ALA A 115 -7.00 -9.19 -5.65
C ALA A 115 -6.57 -8.41 -6.90
N SER A 116 -7.00 -8.86 -8.08
CA SER A 116 -6.72 -8.13 -9.31
C SER A 116 -7.40 -6.77 -9.34
N GLN A 117 -8.67 -6.71 -8.92
CA GLN A 117 -9.37 -5.43 -8.77
C GLN A 117 -8.73 -4.54 -7.70
N LEU A 118 -8.35 -5.11 -6.54
CA LEU A 118 -7.64 -4.38 -5.48
C LEU A 118 -6.36 -3.74 -6.02
N LYS A 119 -5.53 -4.48 -6.75
CA LYS A 119 -4.30 -3.96 -7.36
C LYS A 119 -4.60 -2.85 -8.37
N ALA A 120 -5.61 -3.02 -9.22
CA ALA A 120 -5.99 -2.01 -10.21
C ALA A 120 -6.51 -0.71 -9.57
N LEU A 121 -7.34 -0.80 -8.53
CA LEU A 121 -7.83 0.38 -7.80
C LEU A 121 -6.71 1.03 -6.97
N GLY A 122 -5.84 0.24 -6.35
CA GLY A 122 -4.63 0.75 -5.68
C GLY A 122 -3.74 1.55 -6.63
N ASN A 123 -3.59 1.10 -7.88
CA ASN A 123 -2.79 1.78 -8.89
C ASN A 123 -3.37 3.15 -9.28
N VAL A 124 -4.69 3.37 -9.16
CA VAL A 124 -5.29 4.70 -9.34
C VAL A 124 -4.72 5.71 -8.34
N LEU A 125 -4.40 5.26 -7.12
CA LEU A 125 -3.75 6.06 -6.07
C LEU A 125 -2.21 6.05 -6.17
N GLY A 126 -1.65 5.36 -7.17
CA GLY A 126 -0.21 5.14 -7.32
C GLY A 126 0.37 4.18 -6.27
N LEU A 127 -0.45 3.26 -5.76
CA LEU A 127 -0.09 2.24 -4.79
C LEU A 127 -0.21 0.83 -5.40
N LEU A 128 0.36 -0.16 -4.72
CA LEU A 128 0.32 -1.58 -5.10
C LEU A 128 0.97 -1.86 -6.46
N MET A 129 2.01 -1.09 -6.80
CA MET A 129 2.65 -1.15 -8.11
C MET A 129 3.75 -2.21 -8.19
N GLN A 130 4.30 -2.64 -7.04
CA GLN A 130 5.41 -3.57 -6.97
C GLN A 130 4.94 -5.04 -6.96
N ASP A 131 5.90 -5.95 -7.05
CA ASP A 131 5.67 -7.34 -6.70
C ASP A 131 5.55 -7.47 -5.16
N PRO A 132 4.56 -8.23 -4.64
CA PRO A 132 4.42 -8.40 -3.19
C PRO A 132 5.61 -9.03 -2.48
N VAL A 133 6.31 -9.96 -3.13
CA VAL A 133 7.50 -10.59 -2.56
C VAL A 133 8.63 -9.56 -2.42
N ASP A 134 8.85 -8.75 -3.46
CA ASP A 134 9.89 -7.72 -3.48
C ASP A 134 9.62 -6.64 -2.43
N PHE A 135 8.37 -6.15 -2.34
CA PHE A 135 8.01 -5.14 -1.34
C PHE A 135 8.16 -5.66 0.09
N LEU A 136 7.68 -6.88 0.38
CA LEU A 136 7.67 -7.44 1.75
C LEU A 136 9.04 -7.92 2.23
N ARG A 137 9.94 -8.32 1.33
CA ARG A 137 11.35 -8.58 1.68
C ARG A 137 12.11 -7.29 2.00
N GLY A 138 11.55 -6.15 1.59
CA GLY A 138 12.20 -4.85 1.60
C GLY A 138 13.11 -4.72 0.39
N GLU A 139 12.95 -3.64 -0.38
CA GLU A 139 14.10 -3.08 -1.07
C GLU A 139 15.09 -2.70 0.04
N ALA A 140 16.06 -3.57 0.30
CA ALA A 140 17.21 -3.22 1.10
C ALA A 140 17.74 -1.92 0.51
N ALA A 141 17.60 -0.83 1.27
CA ALA A 141 18.34 0.39 0.99
C ALA A 141 19.81 -0.05 0.94
N ASP A 142 20.34 -0.08 -0.27
CA ASP A 142 21.60 -0.74 -0.62
C ASP A 142 22.71 -0.32 0.36
N GLY A 143 23.22 -1.25 1.17
CA GLY A 143 24.49 -1.08 1.87
C GLY A 143 24.65 -1.52 3.33
N SER A 144 23.78 -2.29 4.00
CA SER A 144 24.11 -2.79 5.35
C SER A 144 23.21 -3.93 5.86
N LEU A 145 23.78 -5.16 5.88
CA LEU A 145 23.49 -6.30 6.80
C LEU A 145 22.09 -6.94 6.64
N ALA A 146 21.88 -8.25 6.43
CA ALA A 146 22.74 -9.42 6.37
C ALA A 146 21.90 -10.59 5.79
N ASP A 147 22.17 -11.00 4.55
CA ASP A 147 21.62 -12.23 3.95
C ASP A 147 22.54 -13.45 4.22
N ALA A 148 23.02 -13.60 5.46
CA ALA A 148 24.02 -14.62 5.78
C ALA A 148 23.63 -15.66 6.86
N GLU A 149 22.45 -15.61 7.48
CA GLU A 149 22.16 -16.52 8.63
C GLU A 149 20.74 -17.08 8.72
N ILE A 150 20.05 -17.36 7.60
CA ILE A 150 18.75 -18.07 7.67
C ILE A 150 18.82 -19.53 7.15
N ASP A 151 19.90 -19.92 6.46
CA ASP A 151 19.98 -21.27 5.86
C ASP A 151 20.60 -22.36 6.76
N ASP A 152 20.79 -22.09 8.06
CA ASP A 152 21.36 -23.06 9.02
C ASP A 152 20.37 -23.54 10.11
N LEU A 153 19.06 -23.44 9.84
CA LEU A 153 18.00 -23.96 10.71
C LEU A 153 16.95 -24.84 9.99
N MET A 154 17.35 -25.63 9.00
CA MET A 154 16.57 -26.79 8.52
C MET A 154 17.40 -28.07 8.47
#